data_AF-A0A6P7GL08-F1
#
_entry.id   AF-A0A6P7GL08-F1
#
_cell.length_a   1.000
_cell.length_b   1.000
_cell.length_c   1.000
_cell.angle_alpha   90.00
_cell.angle_beta   90.00
_cell.angle_gamma   90.00
#
_symmetry.space_group_name_H-M   'P 1'
#
loop_
_entity.id
_entity.type
_entity.pdbx_description
1 polymer ?
#
loop_
_entity_poly.entity_id
_entity_poly.type
_entity_poly.pdbx_seq_one_letter_code
_entity_poly.pdbx_strand_id
1 'polypeptide(L)'
;MSDHGLVGVTPPYFINMTQYMKYGTYDMAGGSPCLQIYPKEGHEQEIYDALKAGSLKNGHFKVYQKKNYPKQWHYKKCTRSPPILVMADVGYALDDYIKGAPEYAEKYNFTLTNSSEFGVHGYDYNVSDMHPFFMARGPKIKKQHKVAPFHTVDLFNLFTQILEIPPLPNNGSMGNIVDILNDKQGRYSIGSILMVTVGGVLVALLFISVAATIALIIIKRQQTITTAAALNKRFPQTFHHNIVEAQHLLEPEDA
;
A
#
# COMPACT_ATOMS: atom_id res chain seq x y z
N MET A 1 -4.84 -4.13 14.75
CA MET A 1 -3.46 -3.66 14.61
C MET A 1 -3.13 -2.79 15.81
N SER A 2 -1.86 -2.58 16.09
CA SER A 2 -1.37 -1.61 17.07
C SER A 2 -0.26 -0.78 16.41
N ASP A 3 0.09 0.32 17.06
CA ASP A 3 1.17 1.24 16.73
C ASP A 3 2.55 0.69 17.10
N HIS A 4 2.69 0.07 18.28
CA HIS A 4 3.96 -0.51 18.76
C HIS A 4 3.73 -1.64 19.78
N GLY A 5 4.80 -2.34 20.14
CA GLY A 5 4.82 -3.24 21.29
C GLY A 5 5.21 -2.53 22.59
N LEU A 6 5.73 -3.27 23.57
CA LEU A 6 6.02 -2.77 24.93
C LEU A 6 7.12 -3.62 25.60
N VAL A 7 7.95 -2.99 26.43
CA VAL A 7 8.95 -3.65 27.29
C VAL A 7 8.76 -3.19 28.73
N GLY A 8 8.85 -4.11 29.68
CA GLY A 8 8.83 -3.79 31.11
C GLY A 8 10.17 -3.27 31.62
N VAL A 9 10.12 -2.25 32.47
CA VAL A 9 11.29 -1.64 33.13
C VAL A 9 10.97 -1.39 34.60
N THR A 10 11.97 -1.53 35.48
CA THR A 10 11.82 -1.29 36.92
C THR A 10 12.72 -0.15 37.42
N PRO A 11 12.42 0.46 38.60
CA PRO A 11 13.10 1.68 39.07
C PRO A 11 14.64 1.66 39.11
N PRO A 12 15.33 0.54 39.44
CA PRO A 12 16.79 0.49 39.39
C PRO A 12 17.40 0.76 38.00
N TYR A 13 16.61 0.64 36.94
CA TYR A 13 17.02 0.85 35.55
C TYR A 13 16.57 2.21 34.99
N PHE A 14 16.14 3.13 35.86
CA PHE A 14 15.85 4.51 35.46
C PHE A 14 17.14 5.35 35.51
N ILE A 15 17.41 6.09 34.43
CA ILE A 15 18.61 6.91 34.26
C ILE A 15 18.23 8.38 34.33
N ASN A 16 18.81 9.11 35.29
CA ASN A 16 18.66 10.56 35.36
C ASN A 16 19.59 11.22 34.34
N MET A 17 19.07 11.76 33.23
CA MET A 17 19.89 12.45 32.24
C MET A 17 20.28 13.85 32.66
N THR A 18 19.44 14.55 33.45
CA THR A 18 19.77 15.91 33.91
C THR A 18 21.04 15.98 34.75
N GLN A 19 21.48 14.88 35.36
CA GLN A 19 22.75 14.84 36.13
C GLN A 19 24.00 15.12 35.27
N TYR A 20 23.92 14.94 33.95
CA TYR A 20 25.05 15.15 33.04
C TYR A 20 25.10 16.55 32.42
N MET A 21 24.06 17.36 32.60
CA MET A 21 23.90 18.63 31.90
C MET A 21 23.72 19.78 32.88
N LYS A 22 24.22 20.96 32.51
CA LYS A 22 24.08 22.15 33.36
C LYS A 22 22.67 22.75 33.23
N TYR A 23 21.98 22.92 34.35
CA TYR A 23 20.67 23.56 34.38
C TYR A 23 20.68 24.93 33.67
N GLY A 24 19.63 25.20 32.90
CA GLY A 24 19.46 26.47 32.21
C GLY A 24 20.19 26.60 30.88
N THR A 25 20.97 25.59 30.45
CA THR A 25 21.71 25.59 29.17
C THR A 25 20.98 24.88 28.01
N TYR A 26 19.82 24.28 28.30
CA TYR A 26 19.04 23.51 27.32
C TYR A 26 17.55 23.54 27.66
N ASP A 27 16.74 23.22 26.66
CA ASP A 27 15.35 22.79 26.80
C ASP A 27 15.24 21.28 26.47
N MET A 28 14.26 20.59 27.07
CA MET A 28 14.00 19.17 26.81
C MET A 28 12.58 18.95 26.31
N ALA A 29 12.43 17.97 25.43
CA ALA A 29 11.14 17.44 25.02
C ALA A 29 11.20 15.91 24.88
N GLY A 30 10.04 15.29 24.69
CA GLY A 30 9.92 13.83 24.65
C GLY A 30 9.89 13.21 26.05
N GLY A 31 10.12 11.90 26.10
CA GLY A 31 10.08 11.07 27.30
C GLY A 31 10.81 9.77 27.04
N SER A 32 10.76 8.84 27.98
CA SER A 32 11.43 7.55 27.83
C SER A 32 10.94 6.78 26.60
N PRO A 33 11.82 6.06 25.90
CA PRO A 33 13.27 5.94 26.12
C PRO A 33 14.07 6.98 25.30
N CYS A 34 13.41 7.97 24.69
CA CYS A 34 14.01 8.91 23.74
C CYS A 34 13.83 10.37 24.18
N LEU A 35 14.87 10.95 24.79
CA LEU A 35 14.87 12.37 25.14
C LEU A 35 15.43 13.24 24.03
N GLN A 36 14.71 14.32 23.74
CA GLN A 36 15.09 15.34 22.78
C GLN A 36 15.71 16.52 23.52
N ILE A 37 16.95 16.85 23.21
CA ILE A 37 17.68 17.95 23.85
C ILE A 37 17.86 19.08 22.84
N TYR A 38 17.45 20.28 23.24
CA TYR A 38 17.57 21.51 22.47
C TYR A 38 18.52 22.47 23.22
N PRO A 39 19.82 22.45 22.89
CA PRO A 39 20.80 23.34 23.49
C PRO A 39 20.47 24.81 23.23
N LYS A 40 20.71 25.66 24.23
CA LYS A 40 20.75 27.11 24.02
C LYS A 40 22.03 27.49 23.26
N GLU A 41 22.03 28.70 22.72
CA GLU A 41 23.15 29.21 21.93
C GLU A 41 24.49 29.05 22.68
N GLY A 42 25.49 28.49 22.00
CA GLY A 42 26.83 28.24 22.55
C GLY A 42 27.00 26.96 23.38
N HIS A 43 25.94 26.22 23.70
CA HIS A 43 26.02 25.07 24.62
C HIS A 43 25.94 23.67 23.97
N GLU A 44 25.70 23.57 22.66
CA GLU A 44 25.48 22.28 22.00
C GLU A 44 26.65 21.30 22.18
N GLN A 45 27.88 21.75 21.95
CA GLN A 45 29.05 20.87 22.03
C GLN A 45 29.35 20.44 23.48
N GLU A 46 29.27 21.38 24.44
CA GLU A 46 29.43 21.11 25.87
C GLU A 46 28.44 20.03 26.35
N ILE A 47 27.15 20.20 26.02
CA ILE A 47 26.09 19.25 26.39
C ILE A 47 26.32 17.90 25.73
N TYR A 48 26.65 17.88 24.43
CA TYR A 48 26.91 16.64 23.72
C TYR A 48 28.07 15.86 24.35
N ASP A 49 29.18 16.52 24.63
CA ASP A 49 30.37 15.88 25.20
C ASP A 49 30.10 15.36 26.62
N ALA A 50 29.39 16.13 27.44
CA ALA A 50 29.01 15.70 28.80
C ALA A 50 28.08 14.48 28.78
N LEU A 51 27.04 14.50 27.93
CA LEU A 51 26.16 13.36 27.73
C LEU A 51 26.92 12.15 27.16
N LYS A 52 27.84 12.37 26.23
CA LYS A 52 28.64 11.30 25.62
C LYS A 52 29.59 10.66 26.63
N ALA A 53 30.23 11.45 27.49
CA ALA A 53 31.02 10.95 28.60
C ALA A 53 30.15 10.15 29.60
N GLY A 54 28.95 10.66 29.90
CA GLY A 54 27.96 9.94 30.70
C GLY A 54 27.57 8.59 30.10
N SER A 55 27.32 8.55 28.79
CA SER A 55 26.99 7.34 28.03
C SER A 55 28.09 6.30 28.12
N LEU A 56 29.36 6.71 27.99
CA LEU A 56 30.52 5.82 28.11
C LEU A 56 30.69 5.26 29.54
N LYS A 57 30.37 6.05 30.56
CA LYS A 57 30.49 5.64 31.97
C LYS A 57 29.33 4.76 32.44
N ASN A 58 28.09 5.11 32.09
CA ASN A 58 26.89 4.40 32.49
C ASN A 58 26.66 3.14 31.65
N GLY A 59 26.91 3.21 30.34
CA GLY A 59 26.87 2.05 29.44
C GLY A 59 25.48 1.67 28.91
N HIS A 60 24.41 2.36 29.29
CA HIS A 60 23.02 1.94 28.99
C HIS A 60 22.18 3.00 28.25
N PHE A 61 22.83 3.97 27.61
CA PHE A 61 22.18 4.90 26.71
C PHE A 61 23.15 5.38 25.64
N LYS A 62 22.61 5.86 24.52
CA LYS A 62 23.36 6.40 23.38
C LYS A 62 22.95 7.84 23.10
N VAL A 63 23.92 8.62 22.64
CA VAL A 63 23.76 10.04 22.34
C VAL A 63 24.08 10.27 20.87
N TYR A 64 23.16 10.89 20.16
CA TYR A 64 23.28 11.16 18.74
C TYR A 64 23.14 12.65 18.47
N GLN A 65 24.06 13.21 17.70
CA GLN A 65 23.81 14.49 17.01
C GLN A 65 22.93 14.21 15.79
N LYS A 66 22.08 15.17 15.40
CA LYS A 66 21.18 15.07 14.24
C LYS A 66 21.87 14.61 12.96
N LYS A 67 23.11 15.06 12.73
CA LYS A 67 23.92 14.64 11.56
C LYS A 67 24.21 13.13 11.54
N ASN A 68 24.22 12.49 12.70
CA ASN A 68 24.59 11.09 12.92
C ASN A 68 23.39 10.20 13.26
N TYR A 69 22.15 10.67 13.08
CA TYR A 69 20.98 9.79 13.24
C TYR A 69 21.05 8.62 12.26
N PRO A 70 20.81 7.38 12.73
CA PRO A 70 20.72 6.22 11.87
C PRO A 70 19.77 6.45 10.70
N LYS A 71 20.25 6.17 9.48
CA LYS A 71 19.52 6.45 8.24
C LYS A 71 18.18 5.71 8.21
N GLN A 72 18.14 4.50 8.76
CA GLN A 72 16.97 3.63 8.81
C GLN A 72 15.82 4.18 9.66
N TRP A 73 16.06 5.13 10.56
CA TRP A 73 14.97 5.75 11.31
C TRP A 73 14.15 6.73 10.49
N HIS A 74 14.66 7.16 9.32
CA HIS A 74 14.02 8.18 8.48
C HIS A 74 13.68 9.49 9.22
N TYR A 75 14.32 9.75 10.38
CA TYR A 75 13.96 10.82 11.28
C TYR A 75 14.75 12.12 11.01
N LYS A 76 16.01 12.02 10.58
CA LYS A 76 16.96 13.14 10.41
C LYS A 76 16.44 14.36 9.62
N LYS A 77 15.62 14.14 8.59
CA LYS A 77 15.20 15.20 7.64
C LYS A 77 14.07 16.10 8.17
N CYS A 78 13.49 15.80 9.32
CA CYS A 78 12.43 16.63 9.89
C CYS A 78 13.00 17.87 10.59
N THR A 79 12.37 19.03 10.41
CA THR A 79 12.73 20.28 11.10
C THR A 79 12.53 20.18 12.61
N ARG A 80 11.55 19.37 13.05
CA ARG A 80 11.27 19.10 14.46
C ARG A 80 12.15 18.02 15.09
N SER A 81 13.04 17.38 14.33
CA SER A 81 14.00 16.46 14.94
C SER A 81 15.07 17.26 15.70
N PRO A 82 15.37 16.89 16.96
CA PRO A 82 16.21 17.70 17.82
C PRO A 82 17.66 17.75 17.34
N PRO A 83 18.45 18.74 17.77
CA PRO A 83 19.90 18.78 17.56
C PRO A 83 20.61 17.57 18.19
N ILE A 84 20.21 17.19 19.41
CA ILE A 84 20.75 16.05 20.15
C ILE A 84 19.58 15.13 20.57
N LEU A 85 19.74 13.84 20.33
CA LEU A 85 18.83 12.80 20.80
C LEU A 85 19.58 11.85 21.73
N VAL A 86 18.98 11.57 22.88
CA VAL A 86 19.40 10.51 23.79
C VAL A 86 18.42 9.36 23.66
N MET A 87 18.92 8.14 23.51
CA MET A 87 18.11 6.92 23.49
C MET A 87 18.66 5.94 24.52
N ALA A 88 17.83 5.52 25.47
CA ALA A 88 18.17 4.44 26.39
C ALA A 88 18.27 3.11 25.66
N ASP A 89 19.11 2.20 26.15
CA ASP A 89 19.11 0.82 25.68
C ASP A 89 17.83 0.10 26.18
N VAL A 90 17.42 -0.96 25.47
CA VAL A 90 16.22 -1.72 25.80
C VAL A 90 16.27 -2.21 27.25
N GLY A 91 15.20 -1.97 28.01
CA GLY A 91 15.13 -2.32 29.43
C GLY A 91 15.52 -1.17 30.38
N TYR A 92 15.84 0.02 29.84
CA TYR A 92 16.13 1.22 30.62
C TYR A 92 15.16 2.36 30.29
N ALA A 93 14.82 3.14 31.30
CA ALA A 93 14.02 4.36 31.15
C ALA A 93 14.83 5.58 31.59
N LEU A 94 14.32 6.76 31.29
CA LEU A 94 14.93 8.07 31.50
C LEU A 94 14.12 8.90 32.52
N ASP A 95 14.38 10.21 32.56
CA ASP A 95 14.00 11.15 33.62
C ASP A 95 12.51 11.19 33.96
N ASP A 96 11.62 10.98 32.99
CA ASP A 96 10.17 11.01 33.18
C ASP A 96 9.69 9.86 34.08
N TYR A 97 10.33 8.69 34.06
CA TYR A 97 9.96 7.57 34.92
C TYR A 97 10.42 7.77 36.37
N ILE A 98 11.53 8.49 36.59
CA ILE A 98 12.01 8.84 37.93
C ILE A 98 10.98 9.69 38.68
N LYS A 99 10.33 10.62 37.97
CA LYS A 99 9.29 11.50 38.52
C LYS A 99 7.91 10.82 38.51
N GLY A 100 7.57 10.17 37.40
CA GLY A 100 6.25 9.60 37.18
C GLY A 100 5.98 8.35 38.02
N ALA A 101 6.97 7.52 38.31
CA ALA A 101 6.73 6.29 39.08
C ALA A 101 6.17 6.55 40.49
N PRO A 102 6.72 7.48 41.30
CA PRO A 102 6.10 7.92 42.55
C PRO A 102 4.69 8.50 42.37
N GLU A 103 4.49 9.36 41.37
CA GLU A 103 3.18 9.98 41.08
C GLU A 103 2.12 8.93 40.73
N TYR A 104 2.49 7.91 39.95
CA TYR A 104 1.60 6.79 39.62
C TYR A 104 1.31 5.91 40.83
N ALA A 105 2.30 5.65 41.69
CA ALA A 105 2.11 4.90 42.92
C ALA A 105 1.10 5.56 43.85
N GLU A 106 1.20 6.87 44.03
CA GLU A 106 0.22 7.67 44.77
C GLU A 106 -1.15 7.62 44.11
N LYS A 107 -1.22 7.92 42.80
CA LYS A 107 -2.48 8.00 42.04
C LYS A 107 -3.27 6.68 42.04
N TYR A 108 -2.58 5.55 41.91
CA TYR A 108 -3.20 4.23 41.81
C TYR A 108 -3.12 3.42 43.11
N ASN A 109 -2.65 4.05 44.20
CA ASN A 109 -2.58 3.47 45.53
C ASN A 109 -1.89 2.09 45.58
N PHE A 110 -0.67 2.01 45.05
CA PHE A 110 0.19 0.83 45.18
C PHE A 110 1.53 1.20 45.80
N THR A 111 2.17 0.23 46.48
CA THR A 111 3.50 0.43 47.03
C THR A 111 4.55 0.37 45.91
N LEU A 112 5.21 1.50 45.65
CA LEU A 112 6.35 1.54 44.75
C LEU A 112 7.53 0.77 45.36
N THR A 113 8.05 -0.22 44.64
CA THR A 113 9.23 -0.99 45.01
C THR A 113 10.21 -1.05 43.85
N ASN A 114 11.44 -1.51 44.10
CA ASN A 114 12.44 -1.76 43.05
C ASN A 114 12.02 -2.85 42.05
N SER A 115 10.95 -3.60 42.33
CA SER A 115 10.37 -4.62 41.44
C SER A 115 9.05 -4.17 40.80
N SER A 116 8.59 -2.94 41.06
CA SER A 116 7.43 -2.39 40.36
C SER A 116 7.76 -2.21 38.89
N GLU A 117 6.95 -2.81 38.02
CA GLU A 117 7.19 -2.83 36.58
C GLU A 117 6.37 -1.77 35.88
N PHE A 118 7.02 -1.06 34.96
CA PHE A 118 6.39 -0.05 34.12
C PHE A 118 6.66 -0.37 32.65
N GLY A 119 5.63 -0.25 31.81
CA GLY A 119 5.77 -0.46 30.38
C GLY A 119 6.42 0.74 29.70
N VAL A 120 7.41 0.51 28.84
CA VAL A 120 8.11 1.50 28.02
C VAL A 120 8.10 1.06 26.57
N HIS A 121 7.94 2.00 25.65
CA HIS A 121 8.00 1.77 24.20
C HIS A 121 8.65 2.97 23.51
N GLY A 122 9.08 2.80 22.25
CA GLY A 122 9.77 3.86 21.49
C GLY A 122 11.29 3.69 21.41
N TYR A 123 11.80 2.50 21.71
CA TYR A 123 13.17 2.10 21.38
C TYR A 123 13.36 1.97 19.86
N ASP A 124 14.55 1.53 19.42
CA ASP A 124 14.80 1.24 18.00
C ASP A 124 13.73 0.28 17.45
N TYR A 125 13.16 0.61 16.29
CA TYR A 125 12.06 -0.15 15.70
C TYR A 125 12.45 -1.58 15.29
N ASN A 126 13.76 -1.90 15.20
CA ASN A 126 14.22 -3.26 14.90
C ASN A 126 14.17 -4.21 16.11
N VAL A 127 13.89 -3.68 17.31
CA VAL A 127 13.70 -4.49 18.51
C VAL A 127 12.36 -5.22 18.40
N SER A 128 12.38 -6.55 18.53
CA SER A 128 11.18 -7.38 18.35
C SER A 128 10.03 -7.00 19.28
N ASP A 129 10.34 -6.57 20.51
CA ASP A 129 9.34 -6.13 21.48
C ASP A 129 8.67 -4.81 21.09
N MET A 130 9.22 -4.05 20.13
CA MET A 130 8.58 -2.86 19.57
C MET A 130 7.64 -3.17 18.42
N HIS A 131 7.63 -4.40 17.91
CA HIS A 131 6.77 -4.77 16.78
C HIS A 131 5.32 -4.96 17.23
N PRO A 132 4.36 -4.25 16.62
CA PRO A 132 2.95 -4.43 16.93
C PRO A 132 2.38 -5.69 16.26
N PHE A 133 1.20 -6.12 16.72
CA PHE A 133 0.44 -7.16 16.04
C PHE A 133 -0.35 -6.60 14.84
N PHE A 134 -0.54 -7.45 13.83
CA PHE A 134 -1.45 -7.20 12.72
C PHE A 134 -2.38 -8.40 12.51
N MET A 135 -3.68 -8.14 12.38
CA MET A 135 -4.71 -9.12 12.06
C MET A 135 -5.74 -8.45 11.17
N ALA A 136 -6.17 -9.15 10.12
CA ALA A 136 -7.19 -8.67 9.20
C ALA A 136 -8.15 -9.80 8.83
N ARG A 137 -9.43 -9.45 8.68
CA ARG A 137 -10.48 -10.35 8.21
C ARG A 137 -11.41 -9.58 7.30
N GLY A 138 -11.71 -10.14 6.13
CA GLY A 138 -12.62 -9.50 5.19
C GLY A 138 -12.75 -10.28 3.90
N PRO A 139 -13.68 -9.88 3.02
CA PRO A 139 -13.94 -10.55 1.75
C PRO A 139 -12.77 -10.47 0.77
N LYS A 140 -11.88 -9.48 0.93
CA LYS A 140 -10.66 -9.29 0.11
C LYS A 140 -9.39 -9.84 0.74
N ILE A 141 -9.46 -10.38 1.96
CA ILE A 141 -8.30 -10.87 2.71
C ILE A 141 -8.22 -12.40 2.54
N LYS A 142 -7.01 -12.97 2.42
CA LYS A 142 -6.84 -14.43 2.44
C LYS A 142 -7.31 -15.00 3.77
N LYS A 143 -7.98 -16.15 3.73
CA LYS A 143 -8.47 -16.84 4.93
C LYS A 143 -7.39 -17.78 5.47
N GLN A 144 -7.31 -17.90 6.80
CA GLN A 144 -6.41 -18.84 7.49
C GLN A 144 -4.95 -18.72 7.02
N HIS A 145 -4.52 -17.49 6.71
CA HIS A 145 -3.22 -17.22 6.14
C HIS A 145 -2.34 -16.46 7.14
N LYS A 146 -1.10 -16.92 7.33
CA LYS A 146 -0.10 -16.23 8.12
C LYS A 146 0.87 -15.54 7.17
N VAL A 147 0.90 -14.22 7.23
CA VAL A 147 1.82 -13.42 6.42
C VAL A 147 3.16 -13.24 7.12
N ALA A 148 4.22 -13.08 6.34
CA ALA A 148 5.52 -12.69 6.85
C ALA A 148 5.47 -11.26 7.45
N PRO A 149 6.41 -10.88 8.34
CA PRO A 149 6.52 -9.51 8.81
C PRO A 149 6.69 -8.53 7.64
N PHE A 150 6.07 -7.37 7.76
CA PHE A 150 6.13 -6.28 6.78
C PHE A 150 6.16 -4.93 7.51
N HIS A 151 6.42 -3.83 6.80
CA HIS A 151 6.52 -2.52 7.42
C HIS A 151 5.15 -1.87 7.60
N THR A 152 4.90 -1.24 8.74
CA THR A 152 3.61 -0.58 9.01
C THR A 152 3.27 0.53 8.00
N VAL A 153 4.29 1.16 7.39
CA VAL A 153 4.10 2.12 6.28
C VAL A 153 3.45 1.52 5.04
N ASP A 154 3.53 0.20 4.85
CA ASP A 154 2.91 -0.50 3.72
C ASP A 154 1.38 -0.55 3.86
N LEU A 155 0.85 -0.42 5.08
CA LEU A 155 -0.59 -0.51 5.36
C LEU A 155 -1.42 0.55 4.63
N PHE A 156 -0.86 1.73 4.35
CA PHE A 156 -1.56 2.74 3.56
C PHE A 156 -1.97 2.17 2.19
N ASN A 157 -1.04 1.50 1.50
CA ASN A 157 -1.31 0.88 0.20
C ASN A 157 -2.31 -0.28 0.32
N LEU A 158 -2.26 -1.03 1.43
CA LEU A 158 -3.26 -2.08 1.70
C LEU A 158 -4.65 -1.47 1.79
N PHE A 159 -4.80 -0.38 2.54
CA PHE A 159 -6.09 0.27 2.74
C PHE A 159 -6.63 0.87 1.44
N THR A 160 -5.79 1.55 0.67
CA THR A 160 -6.21 2.11 -0.63
C THR A 160 -6.63 1.00 -1.60
N GLN A 161 -5.94 -0.14 -1.60
CA GLN A 161 -6.30 -1.30 -2.42
C GLN A 161 -7.62 -1.95 -1.98
N ILE A 162 -7.88 -2.03 -0.66
CA ILE A 162 -9.15 -2.56 -0.13
C ILE A 162 -10.31 -1.62 -0.50
N LEU A 163 -10.10 -0.31 -0.38
CA LEU A 163 -11.08 0.74 -0.67
C LEU A 163 -11.25 1.04 -2.17
N GLU A 164 -10.42 0.46 -3.03
CA GLU A 164 -10.42 0.69 -4.48
C GLU A 164 -10.18 2.17 -4.87
N ILE A 165 -9.35 2.87 -4.10
CA ILE A 165 -8.96 4.25 -4.38
C ILE A 165 -7.50 4.35 -4.82
N PRO A 166 -7.14 5.30 -5.70
CA PRO A 166 -5.74 5.52 -6.07
C PRO A 166 -4.89 5.95 -4.85
N PRO A 167 -3.71 5.34 -4.63
CA PRO A 167 -2.82 5.78 -3.56
C PRO A 167 -2.16 7.12 -3.91
N LEU A 168 -1.99 7.97 -2.90
CA LEU A 168 -1.12 9.14 -2.98
C LEU A 168 0.36 8.72 -2.79
N PRO A 169 1.32 9.56 -3.21
CA PRO A 169 2.75 9.31 -2.96
C PRO A 169 3.02 9.04 -1.47
N ASN A 170 3.64 7.89 -1.18
CA ASN A 170 3.94 7.44 0.17
C ASN A 170 5.22 6.58 0.17
N ASN A 171 5.68 6.15 1.36
CA ASN A 171 6.91 5.39 1.52
C ASN A 171 6.71 3.87 1.62
N GLY A 172 5.47 3.38 1.55
CA GLY A 172 5.15 1.96 1.56
C GLY A 172 5.28 1.30 0.19
N SER A 173 5.42 -0.02 0.18
CA SER A 173 5.56 -0.86 -1.02
C SER A 173 4.49 -1.94 -1.06
N MET A 174 3.65 -1.92 -2.12
CA MET A 174 2.57 -2.91 -2.29
C MET A 174 3.09 -4.35 -2.38
N GLY A 175 4.28 -4.55 -2.94
CA GLY A 175 4.90 -5.88 -3.06
C GLY A 175 5.10 -6.61 -1.73
N ASN A 176 5.29 -5.86 -0.62
CA ASN A 176 5.50 -6.45 0.71
C ASN A 176 4.22 -7.04 1.32
N ILE A 177 3.05 -6.57 0.86
CA ILE A 177 1.75 -6.83 1.49
C ILE A 177 0.72 -7.44 0.53
N VAL A 178 1.08 -7.63 -0.74
CA VAL A 178 0.17 -8.20 -1.76
C VAL A 178 -0.36 -9.58 -1.35
N ASP A 179 0.46 -10.36 -0.63
CA ASP A 179 0.12 -11.69 -0.15
C ASP A 179 -0.99 -11.70 0.92
N ILE A 180 -1.33 -10.55 1.51
CA ILE A 180 -2.47 -10.41 2.44
C ILE A 180 -3.81 -10.56 1.68
N LEU A 181 -3.85 -10.09 0.44
CA LEU A 181 -5.09 -10.00 -0.35
C LEU A 181 -5.36 -11.30 -1.09
N ASN A 182 -6.64 -11.66 -1.22
CA ASN A 182 -6.99 -12.75 -2.12
C ASN A 182 -6.88 -12.28 -3.58
N ASP A 183 -6.34 -13.12 -4.45
CA ASP A 183 -6.20 -12.85 -5.89
C ASP A 183 -7.53 -12.66 -6.64
N LYS A 184 -8.67 -12.66 -5.93
CA LYS A 184 -10.02 -12.72 -6.50
C LYS A 184 -10.57 -11.38 -6.95
N GLN A 185 -9.77 -10.32 -7.03
CA GLN A 185 -10.21 -9.04 -7.60
C GLN A 185 -9.49 -8.71 -8.91
N GLY A 186 -10.08 -9.19 -10.01
CA GLY A 186 -10.80 -8.29 -10.91
C GLY A 186 -9.98 -7.30 -11.75
N ARG A 187 -8.69 -7.53 -11.98
CA ARG A 187 -8.07 -7.02 -13.21
C ARG A 187 -8.28 -8.11 -14.25
N TYR A 188 -9.11 -7.84 -15.26
CA TYR A 188 -9.24 -8.75 -16.40
C TYR A 188 -7.85 -9.25 -16.79
N SER A 189 -7.65 -10.57 -16.82
CA SER A 189 -6.40 -11.12 -17.34
C SER A 189 -6.17 -10.51 -18.72
N ILE A 190 -4.91 -10.23 -19.07
CA ILE A 190 -4.58 -9.78 -20.43
C ILE A 190 -5.21 -10.73 -21.45
N GLY A 191 -5.28 -12.03 -21.15
CA GLY A 191 -5.99 -13.02 -21.96
C GLY A 191 -7.49 -12.75 -22.08
N SER A 192 -8.17 -12.35 -21.01
CA SER A 192 -9.60 -11.98 -21.05
C SER A 192 -9.85 -10.73 -21.89
N ILE A 193 -8.99 -9.70 -21.78
CA ILE A 193 -9.08 -8.49 -22.60
C ILE A 193 -8.85 -8.85 -24.07
N LEU A 194 -7.81 -9.65 -24.35
CA LEU A 194 -7.47 -10.08 -25.71
C LEU A 194 -8.59 -10.92 -26.35
N MET A 195 -9.21 -11.81 -25.59
CA MET A 195 -10.31 -12.65 -26.09
C MET A 195 -11.54 -11.81 -26.45
N VAL A 196 -11.90 -10.83 -25.61
CA VAL A 196 -13.05 -9.95 -25.88
C VAL A 196 -12.79 -9.04 -27.08
N THR A 197 -11.59 -8.46 -27.20
CA THR A 197 -11.26 -7.58 -28.33
C THR A 197 -11.15 -8.34 -29.65
N VAL A 198 -10.46 -9.50 -29.67
CA VAL A 198 -10.34 -10.33 -30.88
C VAL A 198 -11.71 -10.88 -31.30
N GLY A 199 -12.51 -11.38 -30.35
CA GLY A 199 -13.86 -11.85 -30.62
C GLY A 199 -14.76 -10.75 -31.19
N GLY A 200 -14.72 -9.55 -30.61
CA GLY A 200 -15.48 -8.40 -31.10
C GLY A 200 -15.10 -7.98 -32.52
N VAL A 201 -13.80 -7.95 -32.84
CA VAL A 201 -13.31 -7.63 -34.20
C VAL A 201 -13.77 -8.68 -35.20
N LEU A 202 -13.70 -9.98 -34.88
CA LEU A 202 -14.14 -11.05 -35.78
C LEU A 202 -15.64 -10.97 -36.07
N VAL A 203 -16.46 -10.69 -35.06
CA VAL A 203 -17.91 -10.51 -35.22
C VAL A 203 -18.20 -9.29 -36.10
N ALA A 204 -17.51 -8.17 -35.89
CA ALA A 204 -17.67 -6.98 -36.73
C ALA A 204 -17.30 -7.26 -38.21
N LEU A 205 -16.19 -7.98 -38.44
CA LEU A 205 -15.78 -8.39 -39.79
C LEU A 205 -16.80 -9.33 -40.45
N LEU A 206 -17.43 -10.22 -39.69
CA LEU A 206 -18.52 -11.07 -40.19
C LEU A 206 -19.73 -10.24 -40.61
N PHE A 207 -20.16 -9.26 -39.81
CA PHE A 207 -21.27 -8.38 -40.18
C PHE A 207 -20.96 -7.55 -41.43
N ILE A 208 -19.73 -7.04 -41.55
CA ILE A 208 -19.28 -6.29 -42.74
C ILE A 208 -19.30 -7.20 -43.97
N SER A 209 -18.82 -8.44 -43.87
CA SER A 209 -18.78 -9.37 -45.00
C SER A 209 -20.19 -9.78 -45.46
N VAL A 210 -21.11 -10.03 -44.52
CA VAL A 210 -22.52 -10.32 -44.81
C VAL A 210 -23.21 -9.12 -45.46
N ALA A 211 -22.99 -7.91 -44.95
CA ALA A 211 -23.55 -6.70 -45.56
C ALA A 211 -23.01 -6.49 -47.00
N ALA A 212 -21.72 -6.73 -47.22
CA ALA A 212 -21.10 -6.62 -48.54
C ALA A 212 -21.65 -7.66 -49.53
N THR A 213 -21.83 -8.92 -49.10
CA THR A 213 -22.40 -9.97 -49.97
C THR A 213 -23.85 -9.67 -50.32
N ILE A 214 -24.67 -9.21 -49.37
CA ILE A 214 -26.05 -8.77 -49.63
C ILE A 214 -26.06 -7.61 -50.63
N ALA A 215 -25.20 -6.60 -50.44
CA ALA A 215 -25.10 -5.46 -51.36
C ALA A 215 -24.71 -5.90 -52.78
N LEU A 216 -23.72 -6.82 -52.92
CA LEU A 216 -23.32 -7.38 -54.20
C LEU A 216 -24.45 -8.16 -54.89
N ILE A 217 -25.23 -8.95 -54.12
CA ILE A 217 -26.40 -9.67 -54.64
C ILE A 217 -27.45 -8.67 -55.15
N ILE A 218 -27.72 -7.59 -54.41
CA ILE A 218 -28.66 -6.53 -54.82
C ILE A 218 -28.18 -5.84 -56.10
N ILE A 219 -26.90 -5.45 -56.16
CA ILE A 219 -26.31 -4.79 -57.35
C ILE A 219 -26.41 -5.72 -58.57
N LYS A 220 -26.02 -6.99 -58.44
CA LYS A 220 -26.09 -7.95 -59.54
C LYS A 220 -27.54 -8.14 -60.01
N ARG A 221 -28.50 -8.23 -59.08
CA ARG A 221 -29.93 -8.33 -59.42
C ARG A 221 -30.43 -7.09 -60.16
N GLN A 222 -30.05 -5.89 -59.73
CA GLN A 222 -30.40 -4.64 -60.41
C GLN A 222 -29.77 -4.56 -61.81
N GLN A 223 -28.51 -4.97 -61.97
CA GLN A 223 -27.83 -5.05 -63.27
C GLN A 223 -28.54 -6.02 -64.22
N THR A 224 -28.96 -7.21 -63.75
CA THR A 224 -29.71 -8.16 -64.57
C THR A 224 -31.05 -7.57 -65.02
N ILE A 225 -31.79 -6.91 -64.12
CA ILE A 225 -33.09 -6.29 -64.44
C ILE A 225 -32.92 -5.13 -65.44
N THR A 226 -31.95 -4.24 -65.23
CA THR A 226 -31.68 -3.11 -66.13
C THR A 226 -31.18 -3.58 -67.50
N THR A 227 -30.35 -4.62 -67.54
CA THR A 227 -29.89 -5.25 -68.80
C THR A 227 -31.05 -5.91 -69.53
N ALA A 228 -31.91 -6.66 -68.84
CA ALA A 228 -33.12 -7.25 -69.43
C ALA A 228 -34.10 -6.18 -69.95
N ALA A 229 -34.31 -5.10 -69.19
CA ALA A 229 -35.14 -3.98 -69.62
C ALA A 229 -34.54 -3.24 -70.83
N ALA A 230 -33.22 -3.04 -70.86
CA ALA A 230 -32.52 -2.44 -72.00
C ALA A 230 -32.57 -3.33 -73.25
N LEU A 231 -32.40 -4.65 -73.10
CA LEU A 231 -32.55 -5.62 -74.20
C LEU A 231 -33.98 -5.65 -74.72
N ASN A 232 -34.99 -5.69 -73.84
CA ASN A 232 -36.40 -5.69 -74.23
C ASN A 232 -36.81 -4.37 -74.93
N LYS A 233 -36.19 -3.24 -74.54
CA LYS A 233 -36.38 -1.94 -75.22
C LYS A 233 -35.68 -1.88 -76.58
N ARG A 234 -34.53 -2.54 -76.74
CA ARG A 234 -33.72 -2.54 -77.97
C ARG A 234 -34.19 -3.58 -78.99
N PHE A 235 -34.79 -4.68 -78.52
CA PHE A 235 -35.40 -5.74 -79.32
C PHE A 235 -36.83 -6.01 -78.83
N PRO A 236 -37.75 -5.05 -79.00
CA PRO A 236 -39.15 -5.28 -78.62
C PRO A 236 -39.74 -6.34 -79.56
N GLN A 237 -40.18 -7.46 -78.98
CA GLN A 237 -40.82 -8.61 -79.63
C GLN A 237 -39.86 -9.61 -80.32
N THR A 238 -39.48 -10.66 -79.59
CA THR A 238 -39.16 -11.99 -80.19
C THR A 238 -39.33 -13.18 -79.23
N PHE A 239 -39.76 -12.97 -77.98
CA PHE A 239 -39.98 -14.04 -77.00
C PHE A 239 -41.45 -14.10 -76.56
N HIS A 240 -42.31 -14.55 -77.46
CA HIS A 240 -43.68 -14.98 -77.12
C HIS A 240 -43.95 -16.45 -77.46
N HIS A 241 -42.91 -17.27 -77.70
CA HIS A 241 -43.14 -18.67 -78.09
C HIS A 241 -42.63 -19.77 -77.14
N ASN A 242 -41.82 -19.47 -76.13
CA ASN A 242 -41.19 -20.53 -75.32
C ASN A 242 -41.47 -20.41 -73.80
N ILE A 243 -42.71 -20.14 -73.39
CA ILE A 243 -43.11 -20.19 -71.96
C ILE A 243 -43.90 -21.47 -71.60
N VAL A 244 -44.15 -22.38 -72.56
CA VAL A 244 -44.89 -23.62 -72.27
C VAL A 244 -43.99 -24.76 -71.74
N GLU A 245 -42.66 -24.67 -71.85
CA GLU A 245 -41.78 -25.83 -71.55
C GLU A 245 -41.05 -25.83 -70.20
N ALA A 246 -41.20 -24.80 -69.36
CA ALA A 246 -40.46 -24.72 -68.08
C ALA A 246 -41.32 -24.98 -66.83
N GLN A 247 -42.56 -25.47 -66.98
CA GLN A 247 -43.45 -25.80 -65.86
C GLN A 247 -43.27 -27.23 -65.33
N HIS A 248 -42.39 -28.06 -65.91
CA HIS A 248 -42.24 -29.47 -65.53
C HIS A 248 -41.01 -29.77 -64.62
N LEU A 249 -40.30 -28.75 -64.12
CA LEU A 249 -39.08 -28.94 -63.31
C LEU A 249 -39.19 -28.40 -61.88
N LEU A 250 -40.41 -28.18 -61.39
CA LEU A 250 -40.67 -27.81 -59.99
C LEU A 250 -41.75 -28.72 -59.39
N GLU A 251 -41.45 -30.02 -59.27
CA GLU A 251 -42.05 -30.84 -58.21
C GLU A 251 -40.94 -31.62 -57.48
N PRO A 252 -40.93 -31.63 -56.13
CA PRO A 252 -40.00 -32.41 -55.32
C PRO A 252 -40.52 -33.84 -55.10
N GLU A 253 -39.67 -34.85 -55.27
CA GLU A 253 -39.93 -36.21 -54.75
C GLU A 253 -39.35 -36.34 -53.34
N ASP A 254 -40.23 -36.70 -52.41
CA ASP A 254 -39.95 -37.10 -51.03
C ASP A 254 -39.18 -38.43 -50.95
N ALA A 255 -38.08 -38.46 -50.19
CA ALA A 255 -37.61 -39.56 -49.31
C ALA A 255 -36.31 -39.16 -48.58
#